data_AF-A0A7C7ESZ7-F1
#
_entry.id   AF-A0A7C7ESZ7-F1
#
_cell.length_a   1.000
_cell.length_b   1.000
_cell.length_c   1.000
_cell.angle_alpha   90.00
_cell.angle_beta   90.00
_cell.angle_gamma   90.00
#
_symmetry.space_group_name_H-M   'P 1'
#
loop_
_entity.id
_entity.type
_entity.pdbx_description
1 polymer ?
#
loop_
_entity_poly.entity_id
_entity_poly.type
_entity_poly.pdbx_seq_one_letter_code
_entity_poly.pdbx_strand_id
1 'polypeptide(L)'
;MKKAIILFLAVIIGIFLADATVKAYELVDLERADGNGYVTHLWTYVPVQIPDVYEDQETDFRGVWISTMTGDIAGFESISQYMEEINSVFVIMEYFNLNVMVFLIRIYNDAFYESEYNKRSGYYSKADYSLFDPLEWIIDECHQRGIEFHAWMNPYRVISSGAPANLADYAATEPSYNIASNPEYLLKTGANGIILNPGEPAVREFLVNTCLEVVEKYDVDAIHFDDFFYADGVEDSVTRAKYNTEGLSLEDFRRRQVDLFIEELSSELRAFNARTGRTVQFGISPLGIYNNGWYTEEYIYDDNGNLIWPR
;
A
#
# COMPACT_ATOMS: atom_id res chain seq x y z
N MET A 1 55.20 8.55 -19.09
CA MET A 1 54.72 8.39 -17.70
C MET A 1 53.20 8.49 -17.58
N LYS A 2 52.53 9.59 -17.98
CA LYS A 2 51.07 9.75 -17.81
C LYS A 2 50.20 8.64 -18.45
N LYS A 3 50.54 8.16 -19.66
CA LYS A 3 49.79 7.09 -20.34
C LYS A 3 49.90 5.71 -19.66
N ALA A 4 51.05 5.42 -19.03
CA ALA A 4 51.25 4.17 -18.31
C ALA A 4 50.49 4.13 -16.98
N ILE A 5 50.38 5.29 -16.31
CA ILE A 5 49.61 5.43 -15.06
C ILE A 5 48.10 5.28 -15.31
N ILE A 6 47.59 5.84 -16.42
CA ILE A 6 46.17 5.70 -16.81
C ILE A 6 45.84 4.24 -17.15
N LEU A 7 46.73 3.54 -17.86
CA LEU A 7 46.53 2.13 -18.19
C LEU A 7 46.56 1.24 -16.93
N PHE A 8 47.45 1.56 -15.97
CA PHE A 8 47.54 0.84 -14.70
C PHE A 8 46.32 1.07 -13.82
N LEU A 9 45.79 2.30 -13.77
CA LEU A 9 44.52 2.62 -13.08
C LEU A 9 43.31 1.96 -13.75
N ALA A 10 43.25 1.91 -15.08
CA ALA A 10 42.16 1.24 -15.81
C ALA A 10 42.18 -0.27 -15.59
N VAL A 11 43.35 -0.90 -15.47
CA VAL A 11 43.48 -2.32 -15.14
C VAL A 11 43.08 -2.60 -13.70
N ILE A 12 43.45 -1.75 -12.73
CA ILE A 12 43.02 -1.89 -11.33
C ILE A 12 41.50 -1.72 -11.21
N ILE A 13 40.92 -0.71 -11.87
CA ILE A 13 39.46 -0.51 -11.89
C ILE A 13 38.76 -1.69 -12.58
N GLY A 14 39.34 -2.25 -13.66
CA GLY A 14 38.82 -3.44 -14.32
C GLY A 14 38.88 -4.71 -13.45
N ILE A 15 39.87 -4.83 -12.56
CA ILE A 15 39.98 -5.94 -11.60
C ILE A 15 38.95 -5.78 -10.47
N PHE A 16 38.72 -4.56 -9.97
CA PHE A 16 37.69 -4.31 -8.95
C PHE A 16 36.25 -4.36 -9.47
N LEU A 17 36.03 -4.12 -10.77
CA LEU A 17 34.73 -4.29 -11.42
C LEU A 17 34.44 -5.75 -11.83
N ALA A 18 35.44 -6.64 -11.77
CA ALA A 18 35.30 -8.04 -12.14
C ALA A 18 34.96 -8.98 -10.97
N ASP A 19 34.93 -8.47 -9.73
CA ASP A 19 34.50 -9.23 -8.54
C ASP A 19 32.97 -9.22 -8.36
N ALA A 20 32.22 -9.22 -9.47
CA ALA A 20 30.90 -9.83 -9.45
C ALA A 20 31.12 -11.34 -9.32
N THR A 21 31.30 -11.80 -8.08
CA THR A 21 31.30 -13.22 -7.77
C THR A 21 29.93 -13.75 -8.13
N VAL A 22 29.81 -14.34 -9.32
CA VAL A 22 28.68 -15.17 -9.69
C VAL A 22 28.75 -16.38 -8.77
N LYS A 23 28.08 -16.29 -7.62
CA LYS A 23 27.89 -17.45 -6.73
C LYS A 23 26.95 -18.39 -7.45
N ALA A 24 27.45 -19.58 -7.78
CA ALA A 24 26.60 -20.66 -8.26
C ALA A 24 25.90 -21.27 -7.04
N TYR A 25 24.59 -21.07 -6.93
CA TYR A 25 23.75 -21.84 -6.00
C TYR A 25 23.31 -23.13 -6.68
N GLU A 26 23.12 -24.18 -5.90
CA GLU A 26 22.39 -25.37 -6.36
C GLU A 26 20.91 -25.20 -6.00
N LEU A 27 20.03 -25.61 -6.89
CA LEU A 27 18.60 -25.64 -6.60
C LEU A 27 18.27 -26.96 -5.90
N VAL A 28 17.66 -26.88 -4.72
CA VAL A 28 17.20 -28.02 -3.93
C VAL A 28 15.68 -27.99 -3.81
N ASP A 29 15.08 -29.16 -3.71
CA ASP A 29 13.63 -29.28 -3.56
C ASP A 29 13.20 -28.75 -2.18
N LEU A 30 12.23 -27.84 -2.16
CA LEU A 30 11.70 -27.23 -0.94
C LEU A 30 10.96 -28.27 -0.10
N GLU A 31 11.56 -28.67 1.03
CA GLU A 31 10.96 -29.61 1.96
C GLU A 31 9.75 -29.00 2.67
N ARG A 32 8.70 -29.80 2.87
CA ARG A 32 7.53 -29.37 3.65
C ARG A 32 7.91 -29.21 5.11
N ALA A 33 7.28 -28.26 5.80
CA ALA A 33 7.56 -27.99 7.21
C ALA A 33 7.32 -29.18 8.15
N ASP A 34 6.55 -30.19 7.73
CA ASP A 34 6.31 -31.43 8.47
C ASP A 34 7.32 -32.56 8.16
N GLY A 35 8.30 -32.30 7.28
CA GLY A 35 9.31 -33.27 6.83
C GLY A 35 8.78 -34.37 5.91
N ASN A 36 7.52 -34.29 5.47
CA ASN A 36 6.89 -35.35 4.67
C ASN A 36 6.88 -34.99 3.18
N GLY A 37 8.08 -34.96 2.59
CA GLY A 37 8.31 -34.73 1.17
C GLY A 37 8.43 -33.25 0.80
N TYR A 38 8.20 -32.94 -0.47
CA TYR A 38 8.47 -31.63 -1.04
C TYR A 38 7.20 -30.87 -1.38
N VAL A 39 7.29 -29.54 -1.35
CA VAL A 39 6.29 -28.66 -1.94
C VAL A 39 6.32 -28.87 -3.45
N THR A 40 5.17 -29.10 -4.09
CA THR A 40 5.08 -29.32 -5.54
C THR A 40 4.22 -28.24 -6.20
N HIS A 41 4.46 -27.98 -7.49
CA HIS A 41 3.54 -27.16 -8.27
C HIS A 41 2.14 -27.80 -8.30
N LEU A 42 1.11 -26.95 -8.30
CA LEU A 42 -0.28 -27.37 -8.20
C LEU A 42 -0.62 -28.45 -9.23
N TRP A 43 -1.13 -29.60 -8.75
CA TRP A 43 -1.52 -30.77 -9.55
C TRP A 43 -0.39 -31.41 -10.36
N THR A 44 0.86 -31.23 -9.94
CA THR A 44 2.02 -31.91 -10.52
C THR A 44 2.78 -32.70 -9.45
N TYR A 45 3.75 -33.51 -9.90
CA TYR A 45 4.77 -34.11 -9.04
C TYR A 45 6.10 -33.35 -9.11
N VAL A 46 6.12 -32.16 -9.70
CA VAL A 46 7.33 -31.36 -9.89
C VAL A 46 7.59 -30.57 -8.61
N PRO A 47 8.71 -30.80 -7.91
CA PRO A 47 9.06 -30.05 -6.71
C PRO A 47 9.31 -28.58 -7.02
N VAL A 48 8.90 -27.71 -6.10
CA VAL A 48 9.35 -26.32 -6.06
C VAL A 48 10.80 -26.33 -5.62
N GLN A 49 11.69 -25.73 -6.39
CA GLN A 49 13.11 -25.67 -6.06
C GLN A 49 13.49 -24.30 -5.52
N ILE A 50 14.32 -24.27 -4.48
CA ILE A 50 14.88 -23.08 -3.85
C ILE A 50 16.40 -23.15 -3.85
N PRO A 51 17.12 -22.02 -3.70
CA PRO A 51 18.56 -22.07 -3.45
C PRO A 51 18.89 -22.93 -2.22
N ASP A 52 19.95 -23.73 -2.31
CA ASP A 52 20.48 -24.58 -1.23
C ASP A 52 20.97 -23.79 -0.01
N VAL A 53 21.26 -22.50 -0.20
CA VAL A 53 21.66 -21.55 0.83
C VAL A 53 20.75 -20.34 0.79
N TYR A 54 20.17 -19.99 1.94
CA TYR A 54 19.51 -18.70 2.10
C TYR A 54 20.57 -17.59 2.16
N GLU A 55 20.53 -16.67 1.21
CA GLU A 55 21.33 -15.46 1.26
C GLU A 55 20.57 -14.37 2.02
N ASP A 56 21.04 -14.06 3.22
CA ASP A 56 20.54 -12.92 4.00
C ASP A 56 20.77 -11.65 3.18
N GLN A 57 19.70 -10.99 2.74
CA GLN A 57 19.84 -9.72 2.03
C GLN A 57 20.03 -8.63 3.06
N GLU A 58 21.04 -7.78 2.86
CA GLU A 58 21.31 -6.64 3.75
C GLU A 58 20.11 -5.67 3.86
N THR A 59 19.18 -5.71 2.90
CA THR A 59 18.04 -4.79 2.78
C THR A 59 16.70 -5.49 2.51
N ASP A 60 16.48 -6.69 3.06
CA ASP A 60 15.18 -7.37 2.90
C ASP A 60 14.04 -6.57 3.54
N PHE A 61 12.93 -6.41 2.81
CA PHE A 61 11.69 -5.85 3.37
C PHE A 61 11.05 -6.88 4.31
N ARG A 62 10.99 -6.55 5.60
CA ARG A 62 10.42 -7.40 6.66
C ARG A 62 9.40 -6.59 7.44
N GLY A 63 8.23 -6.44 6.82
CA GLY A 63 7.15 -5.62 7.33
C GLY A 63 6.11 -6.36 8.15
N VAL A 64 5.39 -5.61 9.00
CA VAL A 64 4.17 -6.07 9.67
C VAL A 64 3.07 -5.02 9.51
N TRP A 65 1.85 -5.47 9.20
CA TRP A 65 0.66 -4.62 9.23
C TRP A 65 0.10 -4.54 10.65
N ILE A 66 -0.19 -3.32 11.10
CA ILE A 66 -0.77 -3.05 12.42
C ILE A 66 -2.06 -2.23 12.23
N SER A 67 -3.17 -2.74 12.76
CA SER A 67 -4.47 -2.10 12.61
C SER A 67 -5.30 -2.12 13.88
N THR A 68 -5.83 -0.94 14.21
CA THR A 68 -6.89 -0.79 15.21
C THR A 68 -8.19 -1.48 14.78
N MET A 69 -8.43 -1.64 13.48
CA MET A 69 -9.67 -2.23 12.96
C MET A 69 -9.78 -3.72 13.26
N THR A 70 -8.67 -4.44 13.16
CA THR A 70 -8.58 -5.90 13.41
C THR A 70 -8.26 -6.23 14.86
N GLY A 71 -7.92 -5.21 15.66
CA GLY A 71 -7.62 -5.37 17.09
C GLY A 71 -6.17 -5.77 17.37
N ASP A 72 -5.24 -5.46 16.46
CA ASP A 72 -3.79 -5.63 16.73
C ASP A 72 -3.36 -4.68 17.87
N ILE A 73 -3.99 -3.51 17.91
CA ILE A 73 -4.01 -2.56 19.03
C ILE A 73 -5.43 -2.04 19.23
N ALA A 74 -5.72 -1.49 20.41
CA ALA A 74 -6.98 -0.79 20.67
C ALA A 74 -6.99 0.62 20.03
N GLY A 75 -8.17 1.25 20.02
CA GLY A 75 -8.29 2.68 19.71
C GLY A 75 -7.61 3.52 20.79
N PHE A 76 -7.28 4.77 20.46
CA PHE A 76 -6.63 5.68 21.40
C PHE A 76 -7.56 5.99 22.58
N GLU A 77 -7.21 5.48 23.76
CA GLU A 77 -7.94 5.73 25.01
C GLU A 77 -7.20 6.72 25.92
N SER A 78 -5.87 6.60 25.99
CA SER A 78 -4.99 7.52 26.72
C SER A 78 -3.56 7.42 26.19
N ILE A 79 -2.74 8.45 26.42
CA ILE A 79 -1.32 8.45 26.03
C ILE A 79 -0.61 7.20 26.56
N SER A 80 -0.81 6.86 27.85
CA SER A 80 -0.15 5.70 28.46
C SER A 80 -0.57 4.37 27.85
N GLN A 81 -1.87 4.18 27.56
CA GLN A 81 -2.36 2.95 26.93
C GLN A 81 -1.80 2.81 25.51
N TYR A 82 -1.84 3.87 24.72
CA TYR A 82 -1.31 3.85 23.36
C TYR A 82 0.19 3.52 23.35
N MET A 83 0.98 4.20 24.18
CA MET A 83 2.41 3.94 24.26
C MET A 83 2.73 2.52 24.76
N GLU A 84 1.98 1.97 25.72
CA GLU A 84 2.19 0.61 26.23
C GLU A 84 1.95 -0.46 25.15
N GLU A 85 0.86 -0.33 24.39
CA GLU A 85 0.54 -1.27 23.30
C GLU A 85 1.54 -1.16 22.15
N ILE A 86 1.87 0.06 21.71
CA ILE A 86 2.86 0.26 20.64
C ILE A 86 4.25 -0.23 21.06
N ASN A 87 4.69 0.00 22.31
CA ASN A 87 5.95 -0.55 22.79
C ASN A 87 5.95 -2.08 22.80
N SER A 88 4.81 -2.71 23.06
CA SER A 88 4.68 -4.17 22.95
C SER A 88 4.83 -4.65 21.51
N VAL A 89 4.31 -3.89 20.53
CA VAL A 89 4.55 -4.15 19.10
C VAL A 89 6.04 -4.04 18.76
N PHE A 90 6.73 -2.99 19.24
CA PHE A 90 8.18 -2.84 19.00
C PHE A 90 9.00 -4.02 19.56
N VAL A 91 8.67 -4.52 20.75
CA VAL A 91 9.33 -5.70 21.33
C VAL A 91 9.20 -6.92 20.41
N ILE A 92 8.03 -7.12 19.79
CA ILE A 92 7.79 -8.21 18.83
C ILE A 92 8.59 -7.98 17.55
N MET A 93 8.56 -6.76 17.00
CA MET A 93 9.29 -6.42 15.79
C MET A 93 10.80 -6.63 15.95
N GLU A 94 11.38 -6.17 17.05
CA GLU A 94 12.80 -6.35 17.37
C GLU A 94 13.15 -7.84 17.53
N TYR A 95 12.29 -8.62 18.20
CA TYR A 95 12.49 -10.06 18.38
C TYR A 95 12.55 -10.82 17.05
N PHE A 96 11.69 -10.45 16.09
CA PHE A 96 11.63 -11.05 14.75
C PHE A 96 12.51 -10.35 13.71
N ASN A 97 13.30 -9.35 14.11
CA ASN A 97 14.14 -8.53 13.21
C ASN A 97 13.33 -7.90 12.05
N LEU A 98 12.12 -7.44 12.35
CA LEU A 98 11.28 -6.69 11.41
C LEU A 98 11.79 -5.25 11.30
N ASN A 99 11.75 -4.69 10.10
CA ASN A 99 12.29 -3.36 9.79
C ASN A 99 11.28 -2.40 9.17
N VAL A 100 10.02 -2.82 8.99
CA VAL A 100 8.95 -1.93 8.50
C VAL A 100 7.68 -2.10 9.32
N MET A 101 7.12 -1.00 9.80
CA MET A 101 5.78 -0.93 10.36
C MET A 101 4.82 -0.35 9.32
N VAL A 102 3.82 -1.13 8.91
CA VAL A 102 2.74 -0.68 8.03
C VAL A 102 1.50 -0.41 8.87
N PHE A 103 1.29 0.85 9.23
CA PHE A 103 0.32 1.22 10.26
C PHE A 103 -0.93 1.89 9.68
N LEU A 104 -2.11 1.38 10.00
CA LEU A 104 -3.37 1.91 9.48
C LEU A 104 -3.71 3.26 10.10
N ILE A 105 -3.73 4.33 9.30
CA ILE A 105 -4.04 5.70 9.75
C ILE A 105 -5.36 6.27 9.20
N ARG A 106 -5.99 5.57 8.24
CA ARG A 106 -7.22 6.00 7.57
C ARG A 106 -8.11 4.81 7.20
N ILE A 107 -9.30 4.68 7.79
CA ILE A 107 -10.15 3.49 7.64
C ILE A 107 -11.45 3.79 6.91
N TYR A 108 -12.20 4.76 7.43
CA TYR A 108 -13.61 5.03 7.10
C TYR A 108 -13.77 6.47 6.60
N ASN A 109 -12.88 6.88 5.70
CA ASN A 109 -12.79 8.27 5.26
C ASN A 109 -12.59 9.24 6.44
N ASP A 110 -11.75 8.80 7.37
CA ASP A 110 -11.41 9.43 8.63
C ASP A 110 -9.89 9.36 8.89
N ALA A 111 -9.37 10.20 9.78
CA ALA A 111 -7.94 10.28 10.09
C ALA A 111 -7.64 10.00 11.56
N PHE A 112 -6.49 9.35 11.79
CA PHE A 112 -5.86 9.13 13.10
C PHE A 112 -4.90 10.27 13.48
N TYR A 113 -4.95 11.36 12.71
CA TYR A 113 -4.16 12.57 12.84
C TYR A 113 -5.05 13.80 12.62
N GLU A 114 -4.56 15.00 12.93
CA GLU A 114 -5.28 16.24 12.62
C GLU A 114 -5.24 16.49 11.11
N SER A 115 -6.39 16.50 10.43
CA SER A 115 -6.47 16.61 8.96
C SER A 115 -7.39 17.76 8.54
N GLU A 116 -7.02 18.48 7.48
CA GLU A 116 -7.85 19.48 6.81
C GLU A 116 -8.91 18.83 5.90
N TYR A 117 -8.67 17.60 5.45
CA TYR A 117 -9.51 16.89 4.47
C TYR A 117 -10.40 15.83 5.12
N ASN A 118 -9.85 15.07 6.07
CA ASN A 118 -10.50 13.91 6.66
C ASN A 118 -11.07 14.25 8.03
N LYS A 119 -12.27 13.77 8.31
CA LYS A 119 -12.83 13.90 9.66
C LYS A 119 -12.00 13.07 10.63
N ARG A 120 -12.07 13.42 11.91
CA ARG A 120 -11.44 12.63 12.96
C ARG A 120 -12.07 11.24 13.10
N SER A 121 -11.23 10.21 13.24
CA SER A 121 -11.72 8.85 13.46
C SER A 121 -12.35 8.67 14.84
N GLY A 122 -13.40 7.83 14.89
CA GLY A 122 -13.99 7.36 16.14
C GLY A 122 -12.98 6.60 17.02
N TYR A 123 -12.08 5.82 16.41
CA TYR A 123 -11.01 5.10 17.10
C TYR A 123 -10.01 6.01 17.80
N TYR A 124 -9.85 7.22 17.29
CA TYR A 124 -8.92 8.22 17.80
C TYR A 124 -9.66 9.44 18.34
N SER A 125 -10.93 9.32 18.71
CA SER A 125 -11.78 10.44 19.14
C SER A 125 -11.39 11.05 20.49
N LYS A 126 -10.61 10.34 21.32
CA LYS A 126 -10.15 10.76 22.66
C LYS A 126 -8.75 11.37 22.70
N ALA A 127 -7.97 11.28 21.62
CA ALA A 127 -6.68 11.97 21.52
C ALA A 127 -6.81 13.49 21.74
N ASP A 128 -5.76 14.13 22.23
CA ASP A 128 -5.68 15.58 22.24
C ASP A 128 -4.38 15.94 21.51
N TYR A 129 -4.50 16.23 20.21
CA TYR A 129 -3.36 16.51 19.35
C TYR A 129 -2.58 17.77 19.79
N SER A 130 -3.17 18.64 20.62
CA SER A 130 -2.44 19.77 21.21
C SER A 130 -1.50 19.36 22.36
N LEU A 131 -1.74 18.18 22.94
CA LEU A 131 -0.95 17.60 24.03
C LEU A 131 -0.04 16.48 23.52
N PHE A 132 -0.54 15.65 22.60
CA PHE A 132 0.13 14.47 22.08
C PHE A 132 -0.44 14.09 20.71
N ASP A 133 0.39 14.17 19.67
CA ASP A 133 0.08 13.59 18.36
C ASP A 133 0.56 12.12 18.33
N PRO A 134 -0.36 11.13 18.33
CA PRO A 134 0.03 9.73 18.34
C PRO A 134 0.80 9.31 17.08
N LEU A 135 0.49 9.92 15.92
CA LEU A 135 1.11 9.57 14.65
C LEU A 135 2.54 10.13 14.58
N GLU A 136 2.76 11.36 15.03
CA GLU A 136 4.12 11.91 15.12
C GLU A 136 4.99 11.06 16.06
N TRP A 137 4.47 10.72 17.25
CA TRP A 137 5.22 9.94 18.23
C TRP A 137 5.60 8.53 17.73
N ILE A 138 4.68 7.80 17.09
CA ILE A 138 5.00 6.44 16.62
C ILE A 138 6.01 6.44 15.47
N ILE A 139 5.99 7.46 14.60
CA ILE A 139 6.98 7.63 13.53
C ILE A 139 8.36 7.85 14.14
N ASP A 140 8.49 8.79 15.08
CA ASP A 140 9.74 9.08 15.77
C ASP A 140 10.31 7.84 16.50
N GLU A 141 9.45 7.04 17.13
CA GLU A 141 9.86 5.81 17.80
C GLU A 141 10.29 4.71 16.82
N CYS A 142 9.66 4.61 15.65
CA CYS A 142 10.10 3.71 14.57
C CYS A 142 11.51 4.09 14.11
N HIS A 143 11.73 5.37 13.79
CA HIS A 143 13.00 5.87 13.28
C HIS A 143 14.14 5.71 14.30
N GLN A 144 13.88 5.95 15.58
CA GLN A 144 14.86 5.71 16.65
C GLN A 144 15.33 4.24 16.74
N ARG A 145 14.51 3.30 16.25
CA ARG A 145 14.80 1.86 16.21
C ARG A 145 15.31 1.37 14.85
N GLY A 146 15.44 2.27 13.87
CA GLY A 146 15.78 1.89 12.49
C GLY A 146 14.66 1.12 11.78
N ILE A 147 13.41 1.34 12.17
CA ILE A 147 12.22 0.80 11.52
C ILE A 147 11.64 1.88 10.61
N GLU A 148 11.36 1.54 9.35
CA GLU A 148 10.58 2.42 8.45
C GLU A 148 9.11 2.44 8.86
N PHE A 149 8.47 3.60 8.76
CA PHE A 149 7.05 3.78 8.98
C PHE A 149 6.30 4.01 7.65
N HIS A 150 5.42 3.07 7.31
CA HIS A 150 4.58 3.12 6.13
C HIS A 150 3.15 3.49 6.57
N ALA A 151 2.69 4.68 6.14
CA ALA A 151 1.35 5.17 6.41
C ALA A 151 0.33 4.41 5.55
N TRP A 152 -0.35 3.45 6.17
CA TRP A 152 -1.38 2.64 5.51
C TRP A 152 -2.74 3.32 5.55
N MET A 153 -3.37 3.39 4.40
CA MET A 153 -4.70 3.94 4.23
C MET A 153 -5.60 2.97 3.46
N ASN A 154 -6.89 3.01 3.75
CA ASN A 154 -7.88 2.59 2.77
C ASN A 154 -8.28 3.81 1.93
N PRO A 155 -8.29 3.77 0.59
CA PRO A 155 -8.65 4.94 -0.21
C PRO A 155 -10.16 5.24 -0.17
N TYR A 156 -11.00 4.26 -0.54
CA TYR A 156 -12.39 4.56 -0.88
C TYR A 156 -13.40 4.25 0.23
N ARG A 157 -13.07 3.45 1.24
CA ARG A 157 -14.05 3.02 2.25
C ARG A 157 -14.59 4.21 3.06
N VAL A 158 -15.92 4.27 3.17
CA VAL A 158 -16.65 5.24 3.99
C VAL A 158 -17.35 4.53 5.15
N ILE A 159 -18.16 3.50 4.88
CA ILE A 159 -18.69 2.58 5.88
C ILE A 159 -18.81 1.16 5.30
N SER A 160 -18.61 0.13 6.12
CA SER A 160 -18.68 -1.27 5.65
C SER A 160 -20.11 -1.84 5.64
N SER A 161 -21.02 -1.29 6.43
CA SER A 161 -22.41 -1.76 6.54
C SER A 161 -23.30 -0.69 7.17
N GLY A 162 -24.62 -0.88 7.12
CA GLY A 162 -25.58 -0.01 7.80
C GLY A 162 -25.86 1.30 7.08
N ALA A 163 -25.56 1.39 5.79
CA ALA A 163 -25.87 2.56 4.98
C ALA A 163 -27.37 2.89 5.04
N PRO A 164 -27.74 4.18 5.17
CA PRO A 164 -29.13 4.60 5.04
C PRO A 164 -29.64 4.35 3.62
N ALA A 165 -30.96 4.28 3.45
CA ALA A 165 -31.59 4.02 2.15
C ALA A 165 -31.24 5.09 1.09
N ASN A 166 -31.04 6.34 1.50
CA ASN A 166 -30.62 7.42 0.63
C ASN A 166 -29.20 7.89 1.00
N LEU A 167 -28.31 8.02 0.00
CA LEU A 167 -26.96 8.53 0.21
C LEU A 167 -26.94 9.97 0.70
N ALA A 168 -27.95 10.77 0.36
CA ALA A 168 -28.09 12.14 0.86
C ALA A 168 -28.25 12.18 2.39
N ASP A 169 -28.91 11.18 2.97
CA ASP A 169 -29.08 11.09 4.43
C ASP A 169 -27.73 10.82 5.12
N TYR A 170 -26.87 10.00 4.51
CA TYR A 170 -25.51 9.77 4.99
C TYR A 170 -24.65 11.03 4.84
N ALA A 171 -24.64 11.62 3.64
CA ALA A 171 -23.83 12.78 3.32
C ALA A 171 -24.13 13.98 4.24
N ALA A 172 -25.39 14.16 4.64
CA ALA A 172 -25.79 15.19 5.59
C ALA A 172 -25.20 15.03 7.01
N THR A 173 -24.67 13.86 7.36
CA THR A 173 -23.98 13.61 8.64
C THR A 173 -22.48 13.92 8.60
N GLU A 174 -21.91 14.09 7.41
CA GLU A 174 -20.50 14.36 7.21
C GLU A 174 -20.19 15.86 7.35
N PRO A 175 -19.02 16.24 7.88
CA PRO A 175 -18.60 17.64 7.90
C PRO A 175 -18.53 18.23 6.49
N SER A 176 -18.92 19.50 6.32
CA SER A 176 -18.99 20.13 4.98
C SER A 176 -17.66 20.24 4.24
N TYR A 177 -16.52 20.14 4.96
CA TYR A 177 -15.19 20.12 4.35
C TYR A 177 -14.79 18.71 3.87
N ASN A 178 -15.43 17.67 4.37
CA ASN A 178 -15.15 16.30 3.96
C ASN A 178 -15.89 15.99 2.66
N ILE A 179 -15.21 15.31 1.72
CA ILE A 179 -15.78 15.02 0.40
C ILE A 179 -17.05 14.16 0.46
N ALA A 180 -17.22 13.33 1.50
CA ALA A 180 -18.39 12.50 1.69
C ALA A 180 -19.66 13.31 2.06
N SER A 181 -19.54 14.62 2.29
CA SER A 181 -20.71 15.51 2.44
C SER A 181 -21.46 15.79 1.14
N ASN A 182 -20.94 15.36 -0.01
CA ASN A 182 -21.63 15.38 -1.29
C ASN A 182 -22.09 13.96 -1.69
N PRO A 183 -23.40 13.69 -1.81
CA PRO A 183 -23.89 12.36 -2.18
C PRO A 183 -23.51 11.91 -3.59
N GLU A 184 -23.15 12.81 -4.51
CA GLU A 184 -22.67 12.44 -5.86
C GLU A 184 -21.30 11.74 -5.82
N TYR A 185 -20.54 11.96 -4.75
CA TYR A 185 -19.22 11.37 -4.55
C TYR A 185 -19.28 10.05 -3.79
N LEU A 186 -20.48 9.51 -3.54
CA LEU A 186 -20.69 8.27 -2.81
C LEU A 186 -21.31 7.21 -3.71
N LEU A 187 -20.87 5.97 -3.55
CA LEU A 187 -21.49 4.79 -4.13
C LEU A 187 -21.91 3.84 -3.02
N LYS A 188 -23.14 3.34 -3.12
CA LYS A 188 -23.57 2.21 -2.30
C LYS A 188 -22.97 0.92 -2.81
N THR A 189 -22.60 0.05 -1.89
CA THR A 189 -22.10 -1.29 -2.19
C THR A 189 -23.19 -2.34 -1.95
N GLY A 190 -23.02 -3.53 -2.52
CA GLY A 190 -23.94 -4.66 -2.30
C GLY A 190 -24.05 -5.10 -0.83
N ALA A 191 -23.03 -4.81 -0.01
CA ALA A 191 -22.98 -5.17 1.42
C ALA A 191 -23.67 -4.15 2.34
N ASN A 192 -24.51 -3.26 1.79
CA ASN A 192 -25.07 -2.11 2.52
C ASN A 192 -23.99 -1.19 3.11
N GLY A 193 -22.81 -1.14 2.49
CA GLY A 193 -21.75 -0.19 2.79
C GLY A 193 -21.73 0.99 1.82
N ILE A 194 -20.81 1.93 2.02
CA ILE A 194 -20.58 3.10 1.17
C ILE A 194 -19.08 3.18 0.87
N ILE A 195 -18.75 3.48 -0.38
CA ILE A 195 -17.42 3.92 -0.79
C ILE A 195 -17.48 5.31 -1.41
N LEU A 196 -16.37 6.03 -1.40
CA LEU A 196 -16.14 7.16 -2.28
C LEU A 196 -16.13 6.66 -3.73
N ASN A 197 -16.70 7.45 -4.63
CA ASN A 197 -16.85 7.10 -6.04
C ASN A 197 -15.51 7.27 -6.79
N PRO A 198 -14.80 6.20 -7.18
CA PRO A 198 -13.47 6.34 -7.78
C PRO A 198 -13.51 7.01 -9.16
N GLY A 199 -14.67 7.00 -9.82
CA GLY A 199 -14.84 7.61 -11.14
C GLY A 199 -15.05 9.12 -11.14
N GLU A 200 -15.23 9.74 -9.97
CA GLU A 200 -15.31 11.20 -9.86
C GLU A 200 -13.89 11.80 -9.73
N PRO A 201 -13.45 12.68 -10.65
CA PRO A 201 -12.13 13.32 -10.56
C PRO A 201 -11.88 14.04 -9.23
N ALA A 202 -12.90 14.70 -8.67
CA ALA A 202 -12.80 15.38 -7.38
C ALA A 202 -12.50 14.39 -6.22
N VAL A 203 -12.96 13.15 -6.32
CA VAL A 203 -12.63 12.09 -5.34
C VAL A 203 -11.16 11.71 -5.44
N ARG A 204 -10.63 11.56 -6.66
CA ARG A 204 -9.21 11.24 -6.86
C ARG A 204 -8.31 12.38 -6.36
N GLU A 205 -8.64 13.62 -6.70
CA GLU A 205 -7.92 14.81 -6.22
C GLU A 205 -7.92 14.89 -4.68
N PHE A 206 -9.07 14.65 -4.04
CA PHE A 206 -9.15 14.59 -2.57
C PHE A 206 -8.24 13.52 -1.97
N LEU A 207 -8.17 12.33 -2.57
CA LEU A 207 -7.32 11.24 -2.08
C LEU A 207 -5.82 11.55 -2.27
N VAL A 208 -5.46 12.17 -3.40
CA VAL A 208 -4.10 12.66 -3.64
C VAL A 208 -3.72 13.70 -2.58
N ASN A 209 -4.58 14.70 -2.36
CA ASN A 209 -4.36 15.73 -1.35
C ASN A 209 -4.29 15.17 0.08
N THR A 210 -5.09 14.15 0.39
CA THR A 210 -5.01 13.43 1.68
C THR A 210 -3.64 12.78 1.87
N CYS A 211 -3.08 12.15 0.84
CA CYS A 211 -1.75 11.54 0.92
C CYS A 211 -0.65 12.61 1.00
N LEU A 212 -0.79 13.70 0.23
CA LEU A 212 0.14 14.82 0.27
C LEU A 212 0.18 15.50 1.64
N GLU A 213 -0.98 15.69 2.28
CA GLU A 213 -1.06 16.20 3.64
C GLU A 213 -0.22 15.36 4.61
N VAL A 214 -0.29 14.03 4.52
CA VAL A 214 0.49 13.16 5.41
C VAL A 214 1.98 13.31 5.19
N VAL A 215 2.46 13.28 3.94
CA VAL A 215 3.90 13.40 3.67
C VAL A 215 4.43 14.81 3.90
N GLU A 216 3.57 15.83 3.89
CA GLU A 216 3.94 17.20 4.22
C GLU A 216 4.00 17.46 5.73
N LYS A 217 3.13 16.79 6.50
CA LYS A 217 3.05 16.96 7.95
C LYS A 217 3.95 16.00 8.74
N TYR A 218 4.21 14.80 8.22
CA TYR A 218 4.84 13.72 8.96
C TYR A 218 6.03 13.13 8.20
N ASP A 219 7.06 12.71 8.94
CA ASP A 219 8.25 12.08 8.36
C ASP A 219 8.02 10.59 8.01
N VAL A 220 6.93 10.28 7.31
CA VAL A 220 6.64 8.90 6.87
C VAL A 220 7.61 8.45 5.78
N ASP A 221 7.98 7.17 5.78
CA ASP A 221 8.87 6.59 4.77
C ASP A 221 8.09 6.16 3.52
N ALA A 222 6.81 5.82 3.66
CA ALA A 222 5.96 5.46 2.54
C ALA A 222 4.47 5.77 2.75
N ILE A 223 3.76 5.89 1.64
CA ILE A 223 2.31 5.74 1.58
C ILE A 223 2.00 4.30 1.13
N HIS A 224 1.07 3.64 1.82
CA HIS A 224 0.70 2.25 1.56
C HIS A 224 -0.81 2.09 1.40
N PHE A 225 -1.26 1.42 0.33
CA PHE A 225 -2.65 0.98 0.18
C PHE A 225 -2.76 -0.54 0.28
N ASP A 226 -3.88 -1.00 0.82
CA ASP A 226 -4.27 -2.42 0.80
C ASP A 226 -5.01 -2.77 -0.52
N ASP A 227 -5.88 -3.78 -0.47
CA ASP A 227 -6.51 -4.42 -1.62
C ASP A 227 -7.92 -3.89 -1.93
N PHE A 228 -8.39 -2.84 -1.25
CA PHE A 228 -9.75 -2.33 -1.39
C PHE A 228 -9.85 -1.18 -2.41
N PHE A 229 -10.29 -1.53 -3.63
CA PHE A 229 -10.58 -0.58 -4.70
C PHE A 229 -12.09 -0.42 -4.93
N TYR A 230 -12.58 -0.81 -6.12
CA TYR A 230 -14.01 -0.87 -6.40
C TYR A 230 -14.68 -1.98 -5.59
N ALA A 231 -15.76 -1.64 -4.90
CA ALA A 231 -16.61 -2.63 -4.23
C ALA A 231 -17.59 -3.29 -5.22
N ASP A 232 -18.02 -4.50 -4.88
CA ASP A 232 -19.04 -5.21 -5.66
C ASP A 232 -20.44 -4.57 -5.48
N GLY A 233 -21.25 -4.68 -6.54
CA GLY A 233 -22.64 -4.19 -6.55
C GLY A 233 -22.80 -2.66 -6.54
N VAL A 234 -21.76 -1.90 -6.92
CA VAL A 234 -21.86 -0.43 -7.04
C VAL A 234 -22.52 -0.01 -8.35
N GLU A 235 -23.33 1.05 -8.28
CA GLU A 235 -24.04 1.65 -9.42
C GLU A 235 -23.40 2.99 -9.81
N ASP A 236 -22.45 2.96 -10.75
CA ASP A 236 -21.67 4.11 -11.22
C ASP A 236 -22.02 4.55 -12.65
N SER A 237 -23.21 4.16 -13.14
CA SER A 237 -23.65 4.44 -14.52
C SER A 237 -23.71 5.95 -14.84
N VAL A 238 -24.12 6.78 -13.87
CA VAL A 238 -24.17 8.25 -14.01
C VAL A 238 -22.75 8.82 -14.18
N THR A 239 -21.83 8.44 -13.30
CA THR A 239 -20.41 8.86 -13.35
C THR A 239 -19.74 8.36 -14.63
N ARG A 240 -19.98 7.10 -15.02
CA ARG A 240 -19.46 6.55 -16.27
C ARG A 240 -19.99 7.30 -17.49
N ALA A 241 -21.27 7.67 -17.51
CA ALA A 241 -21.83 8.47 -18.61
C ALA A 241 -21.17 9.85 -18.73
N LYS A 242 -20.69 10.42 -17.61
CA LYS A 242 -20.01 11.72 -17.56
C LYS A 242 -18.54 11.65 -17.99
N TYR A 243 -17.81 10.63 -17.58
CA TYR A 243 -16.34 10.59 -17.73
C TYR A 243 -15.79 9.48 -18.63
N ASN A 244 -16.63 8.62 -19.22
CA ASN A 244 -16.16 7.62 -20.18
C ASN A 244 -15.93 8.21 -21.57
N THR A 245 -14.90 9.05 -21.69
CA THR A 245 -14.53 9.73 -22.94
C THR A 245 -13.91 8.77 -23.97
N GLU A 246 -13.37 7.65 -23.51
CA GLU A 246 -12.68 6.63 -24.33
C GLU A 246 -13.61 5.52 -24.84
N GLY A 247 -14.90 5.51 -24.44
CA GLY A 247 -15.86 4.49 -24.87
C GLY A 247 -15.57 3.10 -24.28
N LEU A 248 -14.93 3.04 -23.12
CA LEU A 248 -14.53 1.81 -22.42
C LEU A 248 -15.74 0.98 -21.99
N SER A 249 -15.53 -0.33 -21.83
CA SER A 249 -16.46 -1.23 -21.12
C SER A 249 -16.67 -0.76 -19.66
N LEU A 250 -17.63 -1.34 -18.92
CA LEU A 250 -17.80 -0.96 -17.52
C LEU A 250 -16.56 -1.33 -16.71
N GLU A 251 -16.05 -2.53 -16.96
CA GLU A 251 -14.92 -3.12 -16.26
C GLU A 251 -13.62 -2.36 -16.56
N ASP A 252 -13.38 -2.01 -17.84
CA ASP A 252 -12.22 -1.21 -18.23
C ASP A 252 -12.33 0.23 -17.72
N PHE A 253 -13.53 0.80 -17.71
CA PHE A 253 -13.74 2.13 -17.14
C PHE A 253 -13.32 2.14 -15.67
N ARG A 254 -13.80 1.18 -14.86
CA ARG A 254 -13.47 1.07 -13.43
C ARG A 254 -11.98 0.86 -13.20
N ARG A 255 -11.32 -0.03 -13.95
CA ARG A 255 -9.86 -0.19 -13.90
C ARG A 255 -9.15 1.14 -14.18
N ARG A 256 -9.55 1.83 -15.26
CA ARG A 256 -8.96 3.12 -15.64
C ARG A 256 -9.13 4.18 -14.55
N GLN A 257 -10.23 4.18 -13.79
CA GLN A 257 -10.41 5.16 -12.71
C GLN A 257 -9.43 4.94 -11.55
N VAL A 258 -9.13 3.66 -11.23
CA VAL A 258 -8.08 3.32 -10.27
C VAL A 258 -6.72 3.72 -10.83
N ASP A 259 -6.41 3.34 -12.07
CA ASP A 259 -5.13 3.67 -12.71
C ASP A 259 -4.86 5.17 -12.70
N LEU A 260 -5.85 5.99 -13.04
CA LEU A 260 -5.73 7.45 -13.02
C LEU A 260 -5.38 7.99 -11.62
N PHE A 261 -5.99 7.43 -10.57
CA PHE A 261 -5.68 7.83 -9.20
C PHE A 261 -4.24 7.45 -8.81
N ILE A 262 -3.83 6.22 -9.11
CA ILE A 262 -2.49 5.70 -8.80
C ILE A 262 -1.41 6.46 -9.58
N GLU A 263 -1.65 6.74 -10.87
CA GLU A 263 -0.79 7.54 -11.73
C GLU A 263 -0.58 8.96 -11.17
N GLU A 264 -1.68 9.62 -10.80
CA GLU A 264 -1.67 10.98 -10.26
C GLU A 264 -0.93 11.05 -8.92
N LEU A 265 -1.25 10.17 -7.97
CA LEU A 265 -0.57 10.11 -6.68
C LEU A 265 0.93 9.81 -6.84
N SER A 266 1.29 8.85 -7.69
CA SER A 266 2.70 8.52 -7.95
C SER A 266 3.45 9.70 -8.58
N SER A 267 2.80 10.47 -9.45
CA SER A 267 3.37 11.70 -10.01
C SER A 267 3.61 12.75 -8.94
N GLU A 268 2.62 13.03 -8.10
CA GLU A 268 2.69 14.04 -7.05
C GLU A 268 3.71 13.69 -5.96
N LEU A 269 3.79 12.42 -5.53
CA LEU A 269 4.82 11.98 -4.58
C LEU A 269 6.23 12.11 -5.15
N ARG A 270 6.43 11.82 -6.44
CA ARG A 270 7.73 12.05 -7.11
C ARG A 270 8.07 13.54 -7.18
N ALA A 271 7.10 14.40 -7.48
CA ALA A 271 7.28 15.84 -7.47
C ALA A 271 7.60 16.38 -6.08
N PHE A 272 6.93 15.86 -5.04
CA PHE A 272 7.22 16.14 -3.64
C PHE A 272 8.66 15.76 -3.29
N ASN A 273 9.08 14.52 -3.57
CA ASN A 273 10.43 14.02 -3.31
C ASN A 273 11.50 14.87 -4.03
N ALA A 274 11.28 15.21 -5.30
CA ALA A 274 12.21 16.06 -6.06
C ALA A 274 12.33 17.47 -5.47
N ARG A 275 11.24 18.03 -4.92
CA ARG A 275 11.19 19.37 -4.32
C ARG A 275 11.82 19.41 -2.93
N THR A 276 11.60 18.38 -2.10
CA THR A 276 12.00 18.37 -0.69
C THR A 276 13.32 17.64 -0.44
N GLY A 277 13.77 16.80 -1.38
CA GLY A 277 14.89 15.88 -1.19
C GLY A 277 14.53 14.65 -0.35
N ARG A 278 13.26 14.46 0.02
CA ARG A 278 12.78 13.23 0.67
C ARG A 278 12.70 12.09 -0.35
N THR A 279 12.64 10.85 0.13
CA THR A 279 12.49 9.64 -0.70
C THR A 279 11.28 8.83 -0.23
N VAL A 280 10.11 9.48 -0.16
CA VAL A 280 8.89 8.80 0.25
C VAL A 280 8.50 7.78 -0.81
N GLN A 281 8.30 6.53 -0.39
CA GLN A 281 7.92 5.42 -1.25
C GLN A 281 6.39 5.36 -1.43
N PHE A 282 5.95 4.63 -2.45
CA PHE A 282 4.54 4.34 -2.68
C PHE A 282 4.33 2.85 -2.95
N GLY A 283 3.54 2.19 -2.12
CA GLY A 283 3.28 0.75 -2.17
C GLY A 283 1.79 0.42 -2.16
N ILE A 284 1.44 -0.70 -2.80
CA ILE A 284 0.08 -1.24 -2.83
C ILE A 284 0.20 -2.75 -2.59
N SER A 285 -0.60 -3.29 -1.68
CA SER A 285 -0.75 -4.73 -1.43
C SER A 285 -2.07 -5.24 -2.03
N PRO A 286 -2.12 -5.57 -3.33
CA PRO A 286 -3.33 -6.07 -3.97
C PRO A 286 -3.64 -7.51 -3.54
N LEU A 287 -4.82 -8.00 -3.93
CA LEU A 287 -5.12 -9.43 -3.89
C LEU A 287 -4.03 -10.24 -4.61
N GLY A 288 -3.63 -11.36 -4.02
CA GLY A 288 -2.54 -12.20 -4.54
C GLY A 288 -2.83 -12.89 -5.89
N ILE A 289 -4.00 -12.67 -6.49
CA ILE A 289 -4.39 -13.21 -7.80
C ILE A 289 -4.87 -12.04 -8.67
N TYR A 290 -4.08 -11.69 -9.69
CA TYR A 290 -4.47 -10.68 -10.69
C TYR A 290 -5.49 -11.26 -11.69
N ASN A 291 -5.18 -12.41 -12.28
CA ASN A 291 -6.09 -13.16 -13.14
C ASN A 291 -5.77 -14.66 -13.02
N ASN A 292 -6.80 -15.50 -13.14
CA ASN A 292 -6.59 -16.95 -13.23
C ASN A 292 -6.16 -17.31 -14.65
N GLY A 293 -5.40 -18.39 -14.80
CA GLY A 293 -5.08 -18.97 -16.10
C GLY A 293 -5.01 -20.48 -16.00
N TRP A 294 -5.09 -21.15 -17.14
CA TRP A 294 -4.79 -22.58 -17.23
C TRP A 294 -3.30 -22.78 -17.50
N TYR A 295 -2.71 -23.82 -16.92
CA TYR A 295 -1.37 -24.23 -17.35
C TYR A 295 -1.38 -24.57 -18.84
N THR A 296 -0.40 -24.05 -19.57
CA THR A 296 -0.11 -24.38 -20.97
C THR A 296 1.39 -24.45 -21.14
N GLU A 297 1.86 -25.34 -22.02
CA GLU A 297 3.28 -25.44 -22.37
C GLU A 297 3.72 -24.30 -23.31
N GLU A 298 2.77 -23.63 -23.96
CA GLU A 298 3.02 -22.54 -24.91
C GLU A 298 2.44 -21.21 -24.41
N TYR A 299 3.31 -20.22 -24.26
CA TYR A 299 2.98 -18.84 -23.89
C TYR A 299 3.21 -17.92 -25.08
N ILE A 300 2.22 -17.08 -25.38
CA ILE A 300 2.33 -16.08 -26.46
C ILE A 300 2.31 -14.70 -25.81
N TYR A 301 3.29 -13.87 -26.13
CA TYR A 301 3.40 -12.49 -25.69
C TYR A 301 3.26 -11.53 -26.87
N ASP A 302 2.76 -10.32 -26.64
CA ASP A 302 2.83 -9.23 -27.62
C ASP A 302 4.21 -8.56 -27.64
N ASP A 303 4.41 -7.62 -28.56
CA ASP A 303 5.68 -6.88 -28.70
C ASP A 303 6.03 -6.03 -27.45
N ASN A 304 5.07 -5.81 -26.55
CA ASN A 304 5.25 -5.08 -25.30
C ASN A 304 5.48 -6.02 -24.10
N GLY A 305 5.54 -7.34 -24.32
CA GLY A 305 5.72 -8.32 -23.26
C GLY A 305 4.44 -8.67 -22.50
N ASN A 306 3.25 -8.29 -22.98
CA ASN A 306 1.98 -8.67 -22.36
C ASN A 306 1.59 -10.08 -22.78
N LEU A 307 1.16 -10.91 -21.83
CA LEU A 307 0.65 -12.24 -22.10
C LEU A 307 -0.64 -12.17 -22.94
N ILE A 308 -0.61 -12.73 -24.15
CA ILE A 308 -1.77 -12.86 -25.04
C ILE A 308 -2.52 -14.18 -24.78
N TRP A 309 -1.78 -15.26 -24.53
CA TRP A 309 -2.32 -16.61 -24.29
C TRP A 309 -1.40 -17.40 -23.34
N PRO A 310 -1.95 -18.10 -22.33
CA PRO A 310 -3.37 -18.23 -22.00
C PRO A 310 -3.91 -16.96 -21.32
N ARG A 311 -5.23 -16.73 -21.41
CA ARG A 311 -5.92 -15.69 -20.63
C ARG A 311 -6.68 -16.28 -19.46
#